data_AF-A0A072PQQ6-F1
#
_entry.id   AF-A0A072PQQ6-F1
#
_cell.length_a   1.000
_cell.length_b   1.000
_cell.length_c   1.000
_cell.angle_alpha   90.00
_cell.angle_beta   90.00
_cell.angle_gamma   90.00
#
_symmetry.space_group_name_H-M   'P 1'
#
loop_
_entity.id
_entity.type
_entity.pdbx_description
1 polymer ?
#
loop_
_entity_poly.entity_id
_entity_poly.type
_entity_poly.pdbx_seq_one_letter_code
_entity_poly.pdbx_strand_id
1 'polypeptide(L)'
;MLVKTSTLAMLMAVASVSAKAKPQSIKVQPDFGFCVPTMKFQGGLGGRPADEFAFRAVDPVVAQDSKSAMNPNTITAQICGQLATSCEANDAAVALCRDAQAQIEALGTRDQTTADNWNDIITSGATPAVTPELKRRAESRPERRQIEFIPCSADRWIDECTGWPRKRDETVQEAAPVKRDEGMQYAPVKRDTTADKVTKRAIPFRPCDAERWIDDCTGWP
;
A
#
# COMPACT_ATOMS: atom_id res chain seq x y z
N MET A 1 14.06 -58.30 -60.10
CA MET A 1 15.24 -57.43 -59.90
C MET A 1 15.05 -56.17 -60.71
N LEU A 2 14.72 -55.03 -60.07
CA LEU A 2 15.28 -53.69 -60.39
C LEU A 2 14.63 -52.69 -59.44
N VAL A 3 15.41 -52.27 -58.46
CA VAL A 3 15.10 -51.18 -57.53
C VAL A 3 15.41 -49.88 -58.24
N LYS A 4 14.47 -48.92 -58.28
CA LYS A 4 14.74 -47.53 -58.68
C LYS A 4 14.32 -46.60 -57.55
N THR A 5 15.27 -46.34 -56.66
CA THR A 5 15.20 -45.29 -55.64
C THR A 5 15.44 -43.94 -56.32
N SER A 6 14.42 -43.08 -56.35
CA SER A 6 14.58 -41.66 -56.68
C SER A 6 14.64 -40.88 -55.37
N THR A 7 15.83 -40.43 -55.02
CA THR A 7 16.09 -39.48 -53.94
C THR A 7 15.66 -38.09 -54.38
N LEU A 8 14.53 -37.60 -53.86
CA LEU A 8 14.17 -36.18 -53.92
C LEU A 8 14.76 -35.47 -52.69
N ALA A 9 15.78 -34.66 -52.93
CA ALA A 9 16.33 -33.75 -51.94
C ALA A 9 15.33 -32.59 -51.73
N MET A 10 14.56 -32.63 -50.64
CA MET A 10 13.83 -31.45 -50.18
C MET A 10 14.80 -30.47 -49.53
N LEU A 11 15.05 -29.36 -50.22
CA LEU A 11 15.66 -28.17 -49.63
C LEU A 11 14.74 -27.63 -48.53
N MET A 12 15.23 -27.65 -47.29
CA MET A 12 14.64 -26.89 -46.19
C MET A 12 14.90 -25.40 -46.42
N ALA A 13 13.89 -24.68 -46.89
CA ALA A 13 13.88 -23.23 -46.84
C ALA A 13 13.62 -22.80 -45.40
N VAL A 14 14.68 -22.42 -44.67
CA VAL A 14 14.56 -21.71 -43.40
C VAL A 14 14.06 -20.29 -43.65
N ALA A 15 12.75 -20.13 -43.77
CA ALA A 15 12.13 -18.82 -43.71
C ALA A 15 12.35 -18.27 -42.30
N SER A 16 13.29 -17.32 -42.16
CA SER A 16 13.46 -16.53 -40.96
C SER A 16 12.17 -15.71 -40.75
N VAL A 17 11.24 -16.25 -39.96
CA VAL A 17 10.12 -15.48 -39.43
C VAL A 17 10.67 -14.45 -38.46
N SER A 18 11.07 -13.29 -38.99
CA SER A 18 11.16 -12.07 -38.20
C SER A 18 9.75 -11.70 -37.76
N ALA A 19 9.28 -12.33 -36.68
CA ALA A 19 8.12 -11.88 -35.94
C ALA A 19 8.46 -10.49 -35.40
N LYS A 20 8.02 -9.44 -36.10
CA LYS A 20 7.90 -8.09 -35.54
C LYS A 20 6.91 -8.20 -34.39
N ALA A 21 7.43 -8.42 -33.19
CA ALA A 21 6.66 -8.29 -31.96
C ALA A 21 6.07 -6.88 -31.98
N LYS A 22 4.75 -6.78 -32.20
CA LYS A 22 4.03 -5.54 -31.92
C LYS A 22 4.34 -5.20 -30.47
N PRO A 23 4.69 -3.94 -30.12
CA PRO A 23 4.79 -3.56 -28.73
C PRO A 23 3.47 -3.92 -28.07
N GLN A 24 3.49 -4.94 -27.22
CA GLN A 24 2.32 -5.29 -26.45
C GLN A 24 2.09 -4.10 -25.53
N SER A 25 0.94 -3.46 -25.70
CA SER A 25 0.47 -2.43 -24.78
C SER A 25 0.45 -3.05 -23.40
N ILE A 26 1.44 -2.76 -22.59
CA ILE A 26 1.48 -3.18 -21.19
C ILE A 26 0.30 -2.45 -20.54
N LYS A 27 -0.84 -3.15 -20.39
CA LYS A 27 -1.93 -2.64 -19.57
C LYS A 27 -1.39 -2.61 -18.15
N VAL A 28 -1.17 -1.40 -17.64
CA VAL A 28 -0.84 -1.21 -16.23
C VAL A 28 -2.03 -1.75 -15.44
N GLN A 29 -1.77 -2.76 -14.63
CA GLN A 29 -2.81 -3.37 -13.82
C GLN A 29 -3.13 -2.46 -12.63
N PRO A 30 -4.40 -2.37 -12.22
CA PRO A 30 -4.79 -1.60 -11.05
C PRO A 30 -4.13 -2.15 -9.80
N ASP A 31 -3.43 -1.27 -9.08
CA ASP A 31 -2.76 -1.52 -7.81
C ASP A 31 -3.26 -0.50 -6.78
N PHE A 32 -3.96 -0.97 -5.75
CA PHE A 32 -4.52 -0.13 -4.67
C PHE A 32 -3.49 0.23 -3.59
N GLY A 33 -2.23 -0.13 -3.77
CA GLY A 33 -1.16 0.05 -2.81
C GLY A 33 -1.42 -0.77 -1.55
N PHE A 34 -1.44 -0.12 -0.40
CA PHE A 34 -1.66 -0.80 0.88
C PHE A 34 -3.11 -0.83 1.36
N CYS A 35 -4.04 -0.22 0.61
CA CYS A 35 -5.46 -0.21 0.95
C CYS A 35 -6.24 -1.31 0.23
N VAL A 36 -7.32 -1.76 0.85
CA VAL A 36 -8.30 -2.69 0.27
C VAL A 36 -9.65 -2.00 0.18
N PRO A 37 -9.96 -1.25 -0.91
CA PRO A 37 -11.08 -0.30 -1.00
C PRO A 37 -12.46 -0.97 -1.07
N THR A 38 -12.80 -1.75 -0.07
CA THR A 38 -14.05 -2.49 0.11
C THR A 38 -14.99 -1.71 1.01
N MET A 39 -16.28 -1.98 0.87
CA MET A 39 -17.32 -1.36 1.68
C MET A 39 -18.24 -2.40 2.33
N LYS A 40 -18.91 -1.98 3.40
CA LYS A 40 -19.97 -2.73 4.06
C LYS A 40 -21.24 -1.91 4.16
N PHE A 41 -22.37 -2.59 4.21
CA PHE A 41 -23.68 -2.01 4.50
C PHE A 41 -24.19 -2.57 5.83
N GLN A 42 -24.34 -1.73 6.83
CA GLN A 42 -24.70 -2.17 8.18
C GLN A 42 -25.54 -1.12 8.90
N GLY A 43 -26.47 -1.58 9.73
CA GLY A 43 -27.20 -0.77 10.69
C GLY A 43 -26.31 -0.25 11.82
N GLY A 44 -26.65 0.91 12.36
CA GLY A 44 -26.01 1.46 13.55
C GLY A 44 -24.62 2.08 13.35
N LEU A 45 -24.23 2.36 12.11
CA LEU A 45 -22.93 2.95 11.83
C LEU A 45 -22.87 4.44 12.21
N GLY A 46 -21.83 4.82 12.97
CA GLY A 46 -21.62 6.21 13.37
C GLY A 46 -22.52 6.68 14.52
N GLY A 47 -22.95 5.76 15.39
CA GLY A 47 -23.80 6.06 16.54
C GLY A 47 -25.29 6.20 16.20
N ARG A 48 -25.69 5.77 14.99
CA ARG A 48 -27.09 5.72 14.55
C ARG A 48 -27.81 4.52 15.18
N PRO A 49 -29.16 4.50 15.16
CA PRO A 49 -29.95 3.32 15.49
C PRO A 49 -29.60 2.08 14.65
N ALA A 50 -29.80 0.89 15.20
CA ALA A 50 -29.45 -0.38 14.55
C ALA A 50 -30.29 -0.70 13.29
N ASP A 51 -31.45 -0.07 13.15
CA ASP A 51 -32.32 -0.14 11.98
C ASP A 51 -31.98 0.91 10.90
N GLU A 52 -31.05 1.83 11.20
CA GLU A 52 -30.58 2.83 10.26
C GLU A 52 -29.30 2.36 9.56
N PHE A 53 -29.48 1.80 8.37
CA PHE A 53 -28.39 1.25 7.56
C PHE A 53 -27.64 2.33 6.81
N ALA A 54 -26.32 2.18 6.79
CA ALA A 54 -25.43 3.04 6.02
C ALA A 54 -24.29 2.21 5.42
N PHE A 55 -23.64 2.81 4.43
CA PHE A 55 -22.41 2.30 3.89
C PHE A 55 -21.21 2.88 4.64
N ARG A 56 -20.15 2.08 4.78
CA ARG A 56 -18.84 2.55 5.25
C ARG A 56 -17.73 1.72 4.64
N ALA A 57 -16.56 2.34 4.44
CA ALA A 57 -15.36 1.61 4.07
C ALA A 57 -14.98 0.61 5.17
N VAL A 58 -14.46 -0.54 4.76
CA VAL A 58 -13.97 -1.58 5.69
C VAL A 58 -12.48 -1.44 5.95
N ASP A 59 -11.73 -0.99 4.95
CA ASP A 59 -10.29 -0.79 5.06
C ASP A 59 -9.93 0.15 6.21
N PRO A 60 -8.98 -0.21 7.10
CA PRO A 60 -8.68 0.58 8.28
C PRO A 60 -8.04 1.94 7.96
N VAL A 61 -7.36 2.10 6.83
CA VAL A 61 -6.78 3.39 6.42
C VAL A 61 -7.88 4.26 5.84
N VAL A 62 -8.68 3.72 4.91
CA VAL A 62 -9.80 4.47 4.31
C VAL A 62 -10.90 4.77 5.33
N ALA A 63 -11.15 3.88 6.32
CA ALA A 63 -12.20 4.01 7.33
C ALA A 63 -11.91 5.06 8.42
N GLN A 64 -10.65 5.47 8.58
CA GLN A 64 -10.27 6.55 9.51
C GLN A 64 -10.83 7.88 9.03
N ASP A 65 -10.66 8.16 7.73
CA ASP A 65 -11.09 9.44 7.14
C ASP A 65 -12.48 9.38 6.48
N SER A 66 -13.00 8.18 6.17
CA SER A 66 -14.35 8.04 5.60
C SER A 66 -15.43 7.95 6.69
N LYS A 67 -16.44 8.80 6.51
CA LYS A 67 -17.65 8.81 7.33
C LYS A 67 -18.64 7.78 6.80
N SER A 68 -19.52 7.27 7.65
CA SER A 68 -20.65 6.47 7.15
C SER A 68 -21.57 7.34 6.29
N ALA A 69 -22.08 6.78 5.20
CA ALA A 69 -22.97 7.48 4.28
C ALA A 69 -24.17 6.61 3.92
N MET A 70 -25.38 7.19 3.89
CA MET A 70 -26.57 6.49 3.41
C MET A 70 -26.61 6.36 1.89
N ASN A 71 -25.87 7.21 1.18
CA ASN A 71 -25.83 7.25 -0.28
C ASN A 71 -24.56 6.50 -0.76
N PRO A 72 -24.71 5.46 -1.59
CA PRO A 72 -23.56 4.70 -2.10
C PRO A 72 -22.60 5.56 -2.94
N ASN A 73 -23.07 6.58 -3.64
CA ASN A 73 -22.20 7.45 -4.45
C ASN A 73 -21.28 8.32 -3.55
N THR A 74 -21.74 8.66 -2.35
CA THR A 74 -20.93 9.44 -1.40
C THR A 74 -19.80 8.59 -0.81
N ILE A 75 -20.08 7.36 -0.40
CA ILE A 75 -19.05 6.50 0.18
C ILE A 75 -18.01 6.08 -0.87
N THR A 76 -18.45 5.76 -2.10
CA THR A 76 -17.54 5.36 -3.18
C THR A 76 -16.64 6.52 -3.61
N ALA A 77 -17.18 7.74 -3.71
CA ALA A 77 -16.38 8.93 -3.96
C ALA A 77 -15.33 9.20 -2.86
N GLN A 78 -15.69 8.97 -1.58
CA GLN A 78 -14.76 9.05 -0.46
C GLN A 78 -13.66 7.99 -0.53
N ILE A 79 -14.02 6.73 -0.79
CA ILE A 79 -13.06 5.63 -0.95
C ILE A 79 -12.08 5.94 -2.09
N CYS A 80 -12.57 6.33 -3.27
CA CYS A 80 -11.70 6.67 -4.40
C CYS A 80 -10.84 7.92 -4.15
N GLY A 81 -11.31 8.87 -3.32
CA GLY A 81 -10.52 10.02 -2.92
C GLY A 81 -9.31 9.62 -2.06
N GLN A 82 -9.54 8.72 -1.09
CA GLN A 82 -8.48 8.22 -0.21
C GLN A 82 -7.45 7.36 -0.93
N LEU A 83 -7.86 6.64 -1.98
CA LEU A 83 -6.92 5.87 -2.80
C LEU A 83 -5.81 6.73 -3.40
N ALA A 84 -6.15 7.94 -3.88
CA ALA A 84 -5.22 8.85 -4.52
C ALA A 84 -4.29 9.59 -3.54
N THR A 85 -4.68 9.70 -2.27
CA THR A 85 -3.92 10.49 -1.27
C THR A 85 -3.18 9.62 -0.28
N SER A 86 -3.89 8.63 0.27
CA SER A 86 -3.53 7.99 1.54
C SER A 86 -3.19 6.52 1.37
N CYS A 87 -3.27 5.96 0.15
CA CYS A 87 -3.10 4.54 -0.11
C CYS A 87 -1.95 4.22 -1.09
N GLU A 88 -1.31 5.25 -1.67
CA GLU A 88 -0.29 5.12 -2.72
C GLU A 88 -0.79 4.29 -3.93
N ALA A 89 -2.08 4.36 -4.25
CA ALA A 89 -2.65 3.64 -5.38
C ALA A 89 -2.15 4.20 -6.72
N ASN A 90 -2.02 3.34 -7.73
CA ASN A 90 -1.63 3.78 -9.07
C ASN A 90 -2.81 4.37 -9.86
N ASP A 91 -2.52 5.08 -10.95
CA ASP A 91 -3.55 5.71 -11.78
C ASP A 91 -4.58 4.71 -12.33
N ALA A 92 -4.15 3.48 -12.62
CA ALA A 92 -5.04 2.42 -13.09
C ALA A 92 -6.06 2.00 -12.02
N ALA A 93 -5.66 1.94 -10.75
CA ALA A 93 -6.54 1.67 -9.63
C ALA A 93 -7.50 2.82 -9.35
N VAL A 94 -7.02 4.07 -9.44
CA VAL A 94 -7.90 5.23 -9.31
C VAL A 94 -8.94 5.25 -10.43
N ALA A 95 -8.54 4.95 -11.67
CA ALA A 95 -9.45 4.82 -12.80
C ALA A 95 -10.48 3.70 -12.58
N LEU A 96 -10.04 2.50 -12.18
CA LEU A 96 -10.93 1.38 -11.85
C LEU A 96 -11.95 1.78 -10.77
N CYS A 97 -11.51 2.49 -9.72
CA CYS A 97 -12.39 2.94 -8.65
C CYS A 97 -13.48 3.90 -9.16
N ARG A 98 -13.12 4.82 -10.07
CA ARG A 98 -14.08 5.75 -10.69
C ARG A 98 -15.05 5.04 -11.63
N ASP A 99 -14.58 4.05 -12.38
CA ASP A 99 -15.44 3.22 -13.22
C ASP A 99 -16.41 2.38 -12.37
N ALA A 100 -15.93 1.82 -11.26
CA ALA A 100 -16.77 1.11 -10.29
C ALA A 100 -17.81 2.05 -9.66
N GLN A 101 -17.43 3.28 -9.31
CA GLN A 101 -18.34 4.29 -8.79
C GLN A 101 -19.47 4.58 -9.78
N ALA A 102 -19.16 4.76 -11.07
CA ALA A 102 -20.16 4.98 -12.11
C ALA A 102 -21.11 3.79 -12.29
N GLN A 103 -20.59 2.55 -12.18
CA GLN A 103 -21.42 1.35 -12.24
C GLN A 103 -22.37 1.26 -11.04
N ILE A 104 -21.89 1.56 -9.82
CA ILE A 104 -22.74 1.59 -8.62
C ILE A 104 -23.80 2.68 -8.72
N GLU A 105 -23.46 3.85 -9.23
CA GLU A 105 -24.43 4.92 -9.48
C GLU A 105 -25.53 4.48 -10.45
N ALA A 106 -25.15 3.74 -11.50
CA ALA A 106 -26.10 3.21 -12.48
C ALA A 106 -27.04 2.13 -11.93
N LEU A 107 -26.66 1.41 -10.86
CA LEU A 107 -27.55 0.42 -10.22
C LEU A 107 -28.76 1.08 -9.54
N GLY A 108 -28.58 2.29 -8.99
CA GLY A 108 -29.63 2.99 -8.24
C GLY A 108 -30.10 2.30 -6.95
N THR A 109 -29.49 1.18 -6.56
CA THR A 109 -29.80 0.44 -5.33
C THR A 109 -29.07 1.04 -4.13
N ARG A 110 -29.62 0.81 -2.93
CA ARG A 110 -29.09 1.36 -1.66
C ARG A 110 -29.19 0.35 -0.53
N ASP A 111 -28.78 -0.87 -0.82
CA ASP A 111 -28.87 -2.02 0.07
C ASP A 111 -27.58 -2.86 0.04
N GLN A 112 -27.60 -4.02 0.68
CA GLN A 112 -26.46 -4.93 0.76
C GLN A 112 -25.93 -5.30 -0.63
N THR A 113 -26.80 -5.47 -1.64
CA THR A 113 -26.39 -5.83 -3.00
C THR A 113 -25.51 -4.75 -3.62
N THR A 114 -25.68 -3.48 -3.25
CA THR A 114 -24.83 -2.38 -3.69
C THR A 114 -23.40 -2.53 -3.16
N ALA A 115 -23.26 -2.91 -1.89
CA ALA A 115 -21.95 -3.15 -1.28
C ALA A 115 -21.28 -4.39 -1.89
N ASP A 116 -22.05 -5.45 -2.13
CA ASP A 116 -21.54 -6.70 -2.72
C ASP A 116 -21.06 -6.45 -4.16
N ASN A 117 -21.86 -5.79 -5.00
CA ASN A 117 -21.47 -5.44 -6.38
C ASN A 117 -20.19 -4.59 -6.41
N TRP A 118 -20.05 -3.63 -5.51
CA TRP A 118 -18.82 -2.84 -5.42
C TRP A 118 -17.62 -3.70 -5.07
N ASN A 119 -17.75 -4.52 -4.03
CA ASN A 119 -16.68 -5.41 -3.59
C ASN A 119 -16.28 -6.38 -4.71
N ASP A 120 -17.25 -6.86 -5.49
CA ASP A 120 -17.01 -7.73 -6.64
C ASP A 120 -16.27 -7.00 -7.76
N ILE A 121 -16.69 -5.79 -8.15
CA ILE A 121 -15.98 -5.00 -9.18
C ILE A 121 -14.55 -4.69 -8.75
N ILE A 122 -14.37 -4.24 -7.50
CA ILE A 122 -13.05 -3.88 -6.97
C ILE A 122 -12.14 -5.11 -6.86
N THR A 123 -12.64 -6.24 -6.36
CA THR A 123 -11.83 -7.45 -6.15
C THR A 123 -11.56 -8.21 -7.45
N SER A 124 -12.47 -8.14 -8.43
CA SER A 124 -12.24 -8.73 -9.76
C SER A 124 -11.40 -7.83 -10.67
N GLY A 125 -11.53 -6.52 -10.51
CA GLY A 125 -10.79 -5.52 -11.27
C GLY A 125 -9.36 -5.36 -10.75
N ALA A 126 -9.14 -5.42 -9.44
CA ALA A 126 -7.80 -5.53 -8.89
C ALA A 126 -7.29 -6.95 -8.99
N THR A 127 -6.22 -7.12 -9.75
CA THR A 127 -5.26 -8.14 -9.35
C THR A 127 -4.82 -7.80 -7.93
N PRO A 128 -4.88 -8.74 -6.98
CA PRO A 128 -4.39 -8.47 -5.63
C PRO A 128 -2.95 -7.99 -5.80
N ALA A 129 -2.72 -6.72 -5.46
CA ALA A 129 -1.39 -6.16 -5.28
C ALA A 129 -0.83 -6.76 -4.00
N VAL A 130 -0.70 -8.08 -4.01
CA VAL A 130 -0.33 -8.88 -2.87
C VAL A 130 0.78 -9.77 -3.38
N THR A 131 1.97 -9.19 -3.32
CA THR A 131 3.03 -9.85 -2.58
C THR A 131 3.63 -11.13 -3.19
N PRO A 132 4.08 -11.20 -4.45
CA PRO A 132 5.11 -12.20 -4.74
C PRO A 132 6.33 -11.95 -3.84
N GLU A 133 6.65 -10.69 -3.55
CA GLU A 133 7.79 -10.30 -2.71
C GLU A 133 7.51 -10.45 -1.21
N LEU A 134 6.36 -9.97 -0.72
CA LEU A 134 5.99 -10.03 0.69
C LEU A 134 5.53 -11.44 1.13
N LYS A 135 4.90 -12.24 0.24
CA LYS A 135 4.62 -13.66 0.47
C LYS A 135 5.92 -14.45 0.40
N ARG A 136 6.80 -14.18 -0.57
CA ARG A 136 8.17 -14.74 -0.53
C ARG A 136 8.94 -14.31 0.71
N ARG A 137 8.78 -13.09 1.24
CA ARG A 137 9.45 -12.63 2.47
C ARG A 137 8.83 -13.21 3.75
N ALA A 138 7.53 -13.54 3.72
CA ALA A 138 6.83 -14.24 4.79
C ALA A 138 7.14 -15.76 4.77
N GLU A 139 7.27 -16.36 3.59
CA GLU A 139 7.62 -17.78 3.37
C GLU A 139 9.14 -18.02 3.45
N SER A 140 9.97 -17.02 3.10
CA SER A 140 11.44 -17.04 3.25
C SER A 140 11.88 -16.58 4.64
N ARG A 141 10.95 -16.17 5.50
CA ARG A 141 11.24 -16.02 6.92
C ARG A 141 11.39 -17.47 7.41
N PRO A 142 12.61 -17.95 7.72
CA PRO A 142 12.72 -19.26 8.35
C PRO A 142 11.83 -19.17 9.58
N GLU A 143 10.89 -20.11 9.66
CA GLU A 143 10.03 -20.30 10.83
C GLU A 143 10.91 -20.05 12.04
N ARG A 144 10.56 -19.02 12.85
CA ARG A 144 11.30 -18.73 14.08
C ARG A 144 11.43 -20.09 14.73
N ARG A 145 12.64 -20.65 14.71
CA ARG A 145 12.94 -21.92 15.36
C ARG A 145 12.42 -21.64 16.76
N GLN A 146 11.35 -22.33 17.15
CA GLN A 146 10.85 -22.23 18.51
C GLN A 146 12.03 -22.78 19.32
N ILE A 147 12.91 -21.88 19.75
CA ILE A 147 13.97 -22.21 20.67
C ILE A 147 13.16 -22.45 21.93
N GLU A 148 12.90 -23.73 22.19
CA GLU A 148 12.39 -24.19 23.46
C GLU A 148 13.27 -23.54 24.51
N PHE A 149 12.66 -22.68 25.33
CA PHE A 149 13.37 -21.98 26.37
C PHE A 149 13.81 -23.04 27.39
N ILE A 150 15.08 -23.43 27.32
CA ILE A 150 15.72 -24.29 28.31
C ILE A 150 16.18 -23.35 29.43
N PRO A 151 15.48 -23.27 30.59
CA PRO A 151 15.97 -22.50 31.71
C PRO A 151 17.26 -23.16 32.23
N CYS A 152 18.29 -22.35 32.45
CA CYS A 152 19.50 -22.83 33.12
C CYS A 152 19.14 -23.20 34.56
N SER A 153 19.12 -24.50 34.88
CA SER A 153 19.05 -24.99 36.25
C SER A 153 20.47 -25.23 36.78
N ALA A 154 20.61 -25.31 38.11
CA ALA A 154 21.89 -25.35 38.81
C ALA A 154 22.76 -26.60 38.54
N ASP A 155 22.28 -27.56 37.73
CA ASP A 155 22.91 -28.88 37.56
C ASP A 155 23.60 -29.05 36.19
N ARG A 156 23.68 -28.00 35.35
CA ARG A 156 24.44 -28.01 34.07
C ARG A 156 25.27 -26.73 33.87
N TRP A 157 26.54 -26.92 33.52
CA TRP A 157 27.53 -25.84 33.34
C TRP A 157 27.28 -24.96 32.10
N ILE A 158 27.86 -23.75 32.15
CA ILE A 158 27.54 -22.54 31.36
C ILE A 158 27.75 -22.63 29.83
N ASP A 159 28.47 -23.62 29.30
CA ASP A 159 28.88 -23.61 27.88
C ASP A 159 27.77 -24.00 26.88
N GLU A 160 26.62 -24.50 27.35
CA GLU A 160 25.45 -24.82 26.48
C GLU A 160 24.24 -23.91 26.72
N CYS A 161 24.32 -22.94 27.63
CA CYS A 161 23.23 -22.01 27.92
C CYS A 161 23.30 -20.75 27.02
N THR A 162 22.31 -20.55 26.14
CA THR A 162 22.14 -19.31 25.36
C THR A 162 21.45 -18.22 26.19
N GLY A 163 22.09 -17.80 27.27
CA GLY A 163 21.69 -16.67 28.09
C GLY A 163 22.43 -15.39 27.70
N TRP A 164 21.65 -14.35 27.36
CA TRP A 164 21.99 -12.97 26.96
C TRP A 164 22.11 -12.72 25.45
N PRO A 165 21.28 -11.81 24.88
CA PRO A 165 21.42 -11.40 23.49
C PRO A 165 22.73 -10.62 23.35
N ARG A 166 23.71 -11.20 22.65
CA ARG A 166 24.88 -10.44 22.19
C ARG A 166 24.36 -9.29 21.32
N LYS A 167 24.82 -8.06 21.58
CA LYS A 167 24.69 -6.97 20.59
C LYS A 167 25.26 -7.49 19.28
N ARG A 168 24.49 -7.36 18.19
CA ARG A 168 24.93 -7.75 16.86
C ARG A 168 26.32 -7.17 16.60
N ASP A 169 27.28 -8.04 16.29
CA ASP A 169 28.51 -7.65 15.63
C ASP A 169 28.10 -7.00 14.29
N GLU A 170 28.14 -5.69 14.26
CA GLU A 170 28.07 -4.91 13.04
C GLU A 170 29.37 -5.19 12.28
N THR A 171 29.32 -6.09 11.28
CA THR A 171 30.19 -5.92 10.13
C THR A 171 29.72 -4.66 9.40
N VAL A 172 30.23 -3.52 9.83
CA VAL A 172 30.22 -2.28 9.06
C VAL A 172 30.99 -2.59 7.77
N GLN A 173 30.27 -2.87 6.69
CA GLN A 173 30.82 -2.61 5.37
C GLN A 173 30.96 -1.10 5.28
N GLU A 174 32.21 -0.64 5.33
CA GLU A 174 32.59 0.74 5.09
C GLU A 174 31.98 1.17 3.75
N ALA A 175 30.95 2.00 3.81
CA ALA A 175 30.38 2.62 2.63
C ALA A 175 31.48 3.51 2.01
N ALA A 176 31.92 3.15 0.81
CA ALA A 176 32.79 4.00 0.03
C ALA A 176 32.19 5.42 -0.06
N PRO A 177 33.00 6.48 0.04
CA PRO A 177 32.48 7.85 -0.02
C PRO A 177 31.80 8.06 -1.38
N VAL A 178 30.49 8.29 -1.34
CA VAL A 178 29.73 8.78 -2.48
C VAL A 178 30.29 10.17 -2.81
N LYS A 179 30.95 10.29 -3.97
CA LYS A 179 31.32 11.59 -4.51
C LYS A 179 30.02 12.37 -4.74
N ARG A 180 29.88 13.48 -4.02
CA ARG A 180 28.81 14.45 -4.26
C ARG A 180 29.10 15.07 -5.62
N ASP A 181 28.25 14.81 -6.61
CA ASP A 181 28.34 15.51 -7.90
C ASP A 181 28.11 17.00 -7.66
N GLU A 182 29.20 17.77 -7.76
CA GLU A 182 29.22 19.23 -7.79
C GLU A 182 28.61 19.69 -9.12
N GLY A 183 27.27 19.72 -9.22
CA GLY A 183 26.65 20.04 -10.50
C GLY A 183 25.22 20.54 -10.51
N MET A 184 24.53 20.66 -9.37
CA MET A 184 23.14 21.15 -9.36
C MET A 184 23.04 22.52 -8.69
N GLN A 185 23.21 23.56 -9.49
CA GLN A 185 22.82 24.92 -9.13
C GLN A 185 21.30 24.99 -9.06
N TYR A 186 20.75 25.11 -7.85
CA TYR A 186 19.34 25.47 -7.69
C TYR A 186 19.17 26.93 -8.08
N ALA A 187 18.33 27.20 -9.08
CA ALA A 187 17.93 28.56 -9.44
C ALA A 187 17.21 29.22 -8.24
N PRO A 188 17.48 30.49 -7.93
CA PRO A 188 16.79 31.17 -6.84
C PRO A 188 15.31 31.38 -7.21
N VAL A 189 14.43 30.69 -6.49
CA VAL A 189 12.98 30.95 -6.53
C VAL A 189 12.77 32.36 -5.97
N LYS A 190 12.37 33.29 -6.84
CA LYS A 190 11.93 34.63 -6.44
C LYS A 190 10.62 34.47 -5.67
N ARG A 191 10.63 34.81 -4.39
CA ARG A 191 9.44 34.85 -3.54
C ARG A 191 8.71 36.16 -3.83
N ASP A 192 7.55 36.10 -4.48
CA ASP A 192 6.68 37.26 -4.66
C ASP A 192 6.24 37.77 -3.28
N THR A 193 6.65 38.99 -2.96
CA THR A 193 6.23 39.72 -1.77
C THR A 193 4.94 40.47 -2.09
N THR A 194 3.80 39.81 -1.89
CA THR A 194 2.51 40.49 -1.76
C THR A 194 1.83 40.02 -0.48
N ALA A 195 1.84 40.95 0.49
CA ALA A 195 0.94 41.13 1.62
C ALA A 195 0.35 39.88 2.32
N ASP A 196 0.77 39.64 3.57
CA ASP A 196 -0.16 39.81 4.69
C ASP A 196 0.59 39.97 6.01
N LYS A 197 0.33 41.07 6.71
CA LYS A 197 0.88 41.35 8.05
C LYS A 197 0.16 40.46 9.07
N VAL A 198 0.58 39.21 9.20
CA VAL A 198 0.27 38.43 10.40
C VAL A 198 1.20 38.91 11.52
N THR A 199 0.68 39.74 12.42
CA THR A 199 1.31 40.02 13.70
C THR A 199 1.55 38.71 14.44
N LYS A 200 2.79 38.20 14.43
CA LYS A 200 3.25 37.14 15.34
C LYS A 200 3.03 37.64 16.76
N ARG A 201 1.95 37.22 17.42
CA ARG A 201 1.86 37.31 18.88
C ARG A 201 2.97 36.42 19.43
N ALA A 202 3.96 37.04 20.07
CA ALA A 202 4.98 36.31 20.81
C ALA A 202 4.28 35.57 21.96
N ILE A 203 4.20 34.25 21.84
CA ILE A 203 3.72 33.39 22.93
C ILE A 203 4.90 33.23 23.90
N PRO A 204 4.80 33.71 25.16
CA PRO A 204 5.89 33.54 26.11
C PRO A 204 6.07 32.06 26.45
N PHE A 205 7.31 31.58 26.40
CA PHE A 205 7.68 30.21 26.75
C PHE A 205 7.30 29.93 28.21
N ARG A 206 6.46 28.92 28.43
CA ARG A 206 6.12 28.42 29.76
C ARG A 206 6.77 27.05 29.94
N PRO A 207 7.73 26.89 30.86
CA PRO A 207 8.28 25.58 31.17
C PRO A 207 7.20 24.71 31.82
N CYS A 208 7.13 23.44 31.43
CA CYS A 208 6.21 22.48 32.01
C CYS A 208 6.71 22.08 33.40
N ASP A 209 5.93 22.37 34.43
CA ASP A 209 6.22 22.00 35.81
C ASP A 209 5.49 20.69 36.17
N ALA A 210 6.15 19.81 36.93
CA ALA A 210 5.70 18.41 37.10
C ALA A 210 4.45 18.27 37.98
N GLU A 211 4.01 19.33 38.66
CA GLU A 211 2.96 19.28 39.69
C GLU A 211 1.57 19.72 39.19
N ARG A 212 1.46 20.26 37.97
CA ARG A 212 0.16 20.67 37.41
C ARG A 212 0.08 20.40 35.90
N TRP A 213 -0.64 19.35 35.54
CA TRP A 213 -0.98 19.06 34.14
C TRP A 213 -1.85 20.20 33.58
N ILE A 214 -1.29 20.97 32.65
CA ILE A 214 -2.01 21.95 31.83
C ILE A 214 -1.82 21.51 30.37
N ASP A 215 -2.93 21.36 29.65
CA ASP A 215 -3.00 20.86 28.27
C ASP A 215 -2.31 21.76 27.20
N ASP A 216 -1.71 22.89 27.61
CA ASP A 216 -1.07 23.90 26.74
C ASP A 216 0.47 23.88 26.83
N CYS A 217 1.09 22.71 26.97
CA CYS A 217 2.54 22.57 26.96
C CYS A 217 3.07 22.38 25.52
N THR A 218 3.75 23.39 24.95
CA THR A 218 4.24 23.40 23.56
C THR A 218 5.68 22.92 23.37
N GLY A 219 6.18 21.98 24.18
CA GLY A 219 7.46 21.31 23.91
C GLY A 219 8.16 20.72 25.14
N TRP A 220 8.78 19.56 24.94
CA TRP A 220 9.78 18.97 25.84
C TRP A 220 11.20 19.35 25.35
N PRO A 221 12.19 19.50 26.25
CA PRO A 221 13.56 19.87 25.87
C PRO A 221 14.23 18.85 24.94
#